data_AF-A0A9D2K1N9-F1
#
_entry.id   AF-A0A9D2K1N9-F1
#
_cell.length_a   1.000
_cell.length_b   1.000
_cell.length_c   1.000
_cell.angle_alpha   90.00
_cell.angle_beta   90.00
_cell.angle_gamma   90.00
#
_symmetry.space_group_name_H-M   'P 1'
#
loop_
_entity.id
_entity.type
_entity.pdbx_description
1 polymer ?
#
loop_
_entity_poly.entity_id
_entity_poly.type
_entity_poly.pdbx_seq_one_letter_code
_entity_poly.pdbx_strand_id
1 'polypeptide(L)'
;MTERRVGVAEVMKYVIFAVIIGYVVLLLMFTSGSSRSFDEVADSVRGALDTETLTEMNDQALKRNFGLNSADYDGVLYYAAESSMSAEEVLLIKVKSDDQVQEVTDALNERIETRLDAFEGYAPEEAKKLENANQSVRGEFIFFAVSSQAEDYRAAFDRSL
;
A
#
# COMPACT_ATOMS: atom_id res chain seq x y z
N MET A 1 56.79 -18.34 -24.78
CA MET A 1 55.45 -18.81 -24.41
C MET A 1 54.80 -17.70 -23.60
N THR A 2 53.93 -16.91 -24.23
CA THR A 2 53.23 -15.82 -23.54
C THR A 2 51.80 -16.27 -23.40
N GLU A 3 51.49 -16.85 -22.24
CA GLU A 3 50.16 -17.36 -21.94
C GLU A 3 49.15 -16.21 -22.01
N ARG A 4 48.14 -16.38 -22.88
CA ARG A 4 46.98 -15.49 -22.97
C ARG A 4 46.27 -15.53 -21.61
N ARG A 5 46.55 -14.56 -20.75
CA ARG A 5 45.66 -14.17 -19.65
C ARG A 5 44.41 -13.56 -20.28
N VAL A 6 43.54 -14.39 -20.85
CA VAL A 6 42.17 -13.98 -21.18
C VAL A 6 41.62 -13.42 -19.87
N GLY A 7 41.37 -12.11 -19.89
CA GLY A 7 41.40 -11.30 -18.68
C GLY A 7 40.39 -11.81 -17.68
N VAL A 8 40.83 -12.13 -16.46
CA VAL A 8 39.93 -12.43 -15.33
C VAL A 8 38.87 -11.31 -15.20
N ALA A 9 39.24 -10.07 -15.50
CA ALA A 9 38.34 -8.92 -15.59
C ALA A 9 37.31 -8.99 -16.72
N GLU A 10 37.65 -9.64 -17.84
CA GLU A 10 36.78 -9.81 -19.01
C GLU A 10 35.74 -10.90 -18.74
N VAL A 11 36.14 -12.01 -18.12
CA VAL A 11 35.23 -13.09 -17.66
C VAL A 11 34.33 -12.61 -16.51
N MET A 12 34.87 -11.86 -15.56
CA MET A 12 34.11 -11.26 -14.44
C MET A 12 32.95 -10.36 -14.91
N LYS A 13 33.14 -9.60 -16.00
CA LYS A 13 32.07 -8.75 -16.55
C LYS A 13 30.85 -9.58 -16.97
N TYR A 14 31.07 -10.71 -17.64
CA TYR A 14 29.98 -11.58 -18.07
C TYR A 14 29.31 -12.30 -16.90
N VAL A 15 30.07 -12.69 -15.87
CA VAL A 15 29.53 -13.28 -14.63
C VAL A 15 28.66 -12.28 -13.88
N ILE A 16 29.14 -11.04 -13.69
CA ILE A 16 28.37 -9.97 -13.03
C ILE A 16 27.10 -9.67 -13.85
N PHE A 17 27.21 -9.60 -15.17
CA PHE A 17 26.05 -9.37 -16.04
C PHE A 17 24.99 -10.49 -15.92
N ALA A 18 25.43 -11.76 -15.85
CA ALA A 18 24.53 -12.89 -15.63
C ALA A 18 23.87 -12.86 -14.25
N VAL A 19 24.59 -12.45 -13.20
CA VAL A 19 24.03 -12.29 -11.85
C VAL A 19 23.03 -11.14 -11.81
N ILE A 20 23.31 -10.02 -12.48
CA ILE A 20 22.37 -8.89 -12.59
C ILE A 20 21.11 -9.33 -13.34
N ILE A 21 21.23 -10.04 -14.46
CA ILE A 21 20.06 -10.59 -15.17
C ILE A 21 19.29 -11.56 -14.27
N GLY A 22 19.97 -12.45 -13.56
CA GLY A 22 19.32 -13.36 -12.61
C GLY A 22 18.59 -12.61 -11.49
N TYR A 23 19.18 -11.54 -10.97
CA TYR A 23 18.56 -10.68 -9.97
C TYR A 23 17.39 -9.88 -10.53
N VAL A 24 17.48 -9.36 -11.75
CA VAL A 24 16.36 -8.67 -12.43
C VAL A 24 15.21 -9.65 -12.70
N VAL A 25 15.49 -10.87 -13.17
CA VAL A 25 14.46 -11.92 -13.34
C VAL A 25 13.83 -12.31 -12.00
N LEU A 26 14.64 -12.40 -10.94
CA LEU A 26 14.14 -12.64 -9.59
C LEU A 26 13.24 -11.49 -9.11
N LEU A 27 13.64 -10.23 -9.31
CA LEU A 27 12.81 -9.06 -9.03
C LEU A 27 11.50 -9.11 -9.82
N LEU A 28 11.55 -9.46 -11.12
CA LEU A 28 10.36 -9.58 -11.97
C LEU A 28 9.39 -10.69 -11.50
N MET A 29 9.91 -11.77 -10.91
CA MET A 29 9.08 -12.80 -10.29
C MET A 29 8.41 -12.31 -9.00
N PHE A 30 9.05 -11.42 -8.25
CA PHE A 30 8.46 -10.78 -7.07
C PHE A 30 7.56 -9.56 -7.39
N THR A 31 7.63 -9.01 -8.60
CA THR A 31 6.71 -7.96 -9.07
C THR A 31 5.48 -8.52 -9.79
N SER A 32 5.35 -9.84 -9.92
CA SER A 32 4.10 -10.44 -10.40
C SER A 32 3.03 -10.21 -9.35
N GLY A 33 2.18 -9.21 -9.57
CA GLY A 33 1.07 -8.85 -8.69
C GLY A 33 0.19 -10.06 -8.39
N SER A 34 -0.42 -10.07 -7.20
CA SER A 34 -1.33 -11.13 -6.80
C SER A 34 -2.41 -11.35 -7.87
N SER A 35 -2.57 -12.59 -8.32
CA SER A 35 -3.63 -12.97 -9.27
C SER A 35 -5.02 -13.03 -8.63
N ARG A 36 -5.14 -12.61 -7.36
CA ARG A 36 -6.38 -12.62 -6.59
C ARG A 36 -7.33 -11.53 -7.08
N SER A 37 -8.63 -11.82 -6.99
CA SER A 37 -9.63 -10.79 -7.27
C SER A 37 -9.61 -9.73 -6.18
N PHE A 38 -10.10 -8.53 -6.49
CA PHE A 38 -10.26 -7.51 -5.47
C PHE A 38 -11.17 -7.98 -4.33
N ASP A 39 -12.27 -8.67 -4.65
CA ASP A 39 -13.23 -9.15 -3.67
C ASP A 39 -12.60 -10.12 -2.66
N GLU A 40 -11.73 -11.04 -3.10
CA GLU A 40 -11.06 -11.98 -2.19
C GLU A 40 -10.16 -11.26 -1.17
N VAL A 41 -9.40 -10.26 -1.63
CA VAL A 41 -8.51 -9.45 -0.79
C VAL A 41 -9.36 -8.57 0.14
N ALA A 42 -10.40 -7.92 -0.39
CA ALA A 42 -11.31 -7.07 0.36
C ALA A 42 -12.05 -7.86 1.46
N ASP A 43 -12.52 -9.07 1.18
CA ASP A 43 -13.16 -9.95 2.16
C ASP A 43 -12.20 -10.30 3.31
N SER A 44 -10.95 -10.60 2.99
CA SER A 44 -9.92 -10.89 4.00
C SER A 44 -9.63 -9.69 4.89
N VAL A 45 -9.54 -8.49 4.30
CA VAL A 45 -9.36 -7.25 5.06
C VAL A 45 -10.60 -6.96 5.90
N ARG A 46 -11.83 -6.99 5.34
CA ARG A 46 -13.10 -6.78 6.08
C ARG A 46 -13.21 -7.72 7.27
N GLY A 47 -12.85 -8.99 7.10
CA GLY A 47 -12.91 -9.99 8.18
C GLY A 47 -11.99 -9.69 9.37
N ALA A 48 -10.97 -8.84 9.17
CA ALA A 48 -10.07 -8.40 10.22
C ALA A 48 -10.46 -7.03 10.83
N LEU A 49 -11.32 -6.24 10.17
CA LEU A 49 -11.67 -4.91 10.63
C LEU A 49 -12.52 -4.93 11.90
N ASP A 50 -12.30 -3.94 12.76
CA ASP A 50 -13.16 -3.68 13.90
C ASP A 50 -14.42 -2.95 13.45
N THR A 51 -15.46 -3.71 13.12
CA THR A 51 -16.74 -3.16 12.65
C THR A 51 -17.55 -2.45 13.74
N GLU A 52 -17.12 -2.47 15.00
CA GLU A 52 -17.76 -1.68 16.05
C GLU A 52 -17.32 -0.21 15.99
N THR A 53 -16.09 0.06 15.56
CA THR A 53 -15.53 1.42 15.47
C THR A 53 -15.45 1.94 14.04
N LEU A 54 -15.34 1.05 13.05
CA LEU A 54 -15.20 1.38 11.64
C LEU A 54 -16.47 1.08 10.85
N THR A 55 -16.93 2.05 10.06
CA THR A 55 -18.08 1.89 9.15
C THR A 55 -17.63 2.03 7.69
N GLU A 56 -18.28 1.28 6.80
CA GLU A 56 -18.02 1.36 5.37
C GLU A 56 -18.46 2.71 4.82
N MET A 57 -17.57 3.35 4.08
CA MET A 57 -17.73 4.69 3.54
C MET A 57 -18.06 4.63 2.05
N ASN A 58 -18.93 5.52 1.61
CA ASN A 58 -19.35 5.58 0.20
C ASN A 58 -18.34 6.33 -0.69
N ASP A 59 -18.54 6.23 -2.01
CA ASP A 59 -17.71 6.89 -3.03
C ASP A 59 -17.59 8.41 -2.84
N GLN A 60 -18.65 9.05 -2.33
CA GLN A 60 -18.65 10.49 -2.07
C GLN A 60 -17.70 10.84 -0.92
N ALA A 61 -17.64 9.99 0.12
CA ALA A 61 -16.70 10.14 1.22
C ALA A 61 -15.26 9.93 0.75
N LEU A 62 -15.00 8.92 -0.09
CA LEU A 62 -13.69 8.70 -0.70
C LEU A 62 -13.22 9.96 -1.46
N LYS A 63 -14.07 10.48 -2.35
CA LYS A 63 -13.75 11.67 -3.15
C LYS A 63 -13.52 12.91 -2.29
N ARG A 64 -14.31 13.10 -1.24
CA ARG A 64 -14.14 14.24 -0.33
C ARG A 64 -12.86 14.13 0.49
N ASN A 65 -12.52 12.93 0.97
CA ASN A 65 -11.45 12.74 1.94
C ASN A 65 -10.07 12.58 1.28
N PHE A 66 -10.01 12.01 0.08
CA PHE A 66 -8.75 11.75 -0.65
C PHE A 66 -8.68 12.40 -2.03
N GLY A 67 -9.76 13.02 -2.52
CA GLY A 67 -9.82 13.50 -3.90
C GLY A 67 -9.98 12.40 -4.95
N LEU A 68 -9.99 11.13 -4.55
CA LEU A 68 -10.02 9.97 -5.43
C LEU A 68 -11.45 9.56 -5.82
N ASN A 69 -11.63 9.07 -7.04
CA ASN A 69 -12.92 8.62 -7.54
C ASN A 69 -12.91 7.10 -7.76
N SER A 70 -13.78 6.37 -7.07
CA SER A 70 -13.75 4.90 -7.03
C SER A 70 -13.90 4.26 -8.41
N ALA A 71 -14.63 4.88 -9.34
CA ALA A 71 -14.81 4.41 -10.70
C ALA A 71 -13.50 4.35 -11.52
N ASP A 72 -12.46 5.07 -11.09
CA ASP A 72 -11.18 5.12 -11.78
C ASP A 72 -10.27 3.92 -11.44
N TYR A 73 -10.66 3.10 -10.47
CA TYR A 73 -9.92 1.92 -10.01
C TYR A 73 -10.72 0.61 -10.25
N ASP A 74 -10.04 -0.54 -10.16
CA ASP A 74 -10.67 -1.86 -10.33
C ASP A 74 -11.39 -2.34 -9.06
N GLY A 75 -11.10 -1.73 -7.92
CA GLY A 75 -11.82 -1.96 -6.68
C GLY A 75 -11.38 -1.00 -5.59
N VAL A 76 -12.34 -0.58 -4.76
CA VAL A 76 -12.09 0.27 -3.59
C VAL A 76 -12.88 -0.25 -2.41
N LEU A 77 -12.22 -0.32 -1.25
CA LEU A 77 -12.81 -0.56 0.04
C LEU A 77 -12.34 0.55 0.96
N TYR A 78 -13.29 1.29 1.53
CA TYR A 78 -12.98 2.39 2.43
C TYR A 78 -13.82 2.28 3.69
N TYR A 79 -13.14 2.23 4.84
CA TYR A 79 -13.74 2.24 6.16
C TYR A 79 -13.17 3.40 6.95
N ALA A 80 -14.00 4.06 7.74
CA ALA A 80 -13.55 5.08 8.67
C ALA A 80 -14.44 5.12 9.91
N ALA A 81 -13.93 5.69 10.99
CA ALA A 81 -14.73 5.99 12.16
C ALA A 81 -15.82 7.02 11.83
N GLU A 82 -17.03 6.81 12.35
CA GLU A 82 -18.14 7.76 12.16
C GLU A 82 -17.89 9.09 12.87
N SER A 83 -17.19 9.04 14.02
CA SER A 83 -16.84 10.21 14.80
C SER A 83 -15.62 10.92 14.21
N SER A 84 -15.76 12.21 13.94
CA SER A 84 -14.64 13.06 13.53
C SER A 84 -13.56 13.23 14.61
N MET A 85 -13.80 12.78 15.84
CA MET A 85 -12.80 12.78 16.92
C MET A 85 -11.82 11.62 16.82
N SER A 86 -12.10 10.62 15.99
CA SER A 86 -11.22 9.47 15.74
C SER A 86 -10.49 9.64 14.40
N ALA A 87 -9.24 9.18 14.34
CA ALA A 87 -8.44 9.06 13.12
C ALA A 87 -8.47 7.67 12.51
N GLU A 88 -9.27 6.78 13.06
CA GLU A 88 -9.31 5.43 12.55
C GLU A 88 -9.94 5.37 11.16
N GLU A 89 -9.15 4.91 10.20
CA GLU A 89 -9.58 4.70 8.83
C GLU A 89 -8.72 3.63 8.14
N VAL A 90 -9.32 2.89 7.21
CA VAL A 90 -8.69 1.86 6.41
C VAL A 90 -9.13 2.02 4.97
N LEU A 91 -8.16 2.06 4.05
CA LEU A 91 -8.40 2.16 2.61
C LEU A 91 -7.62 1.04 1.91
N LEU A 92 -8.30 0.33 1.03
CA LEU A 92 -7.73 -0.65 0.11
C LEU A 92 -8.19 -0.28 -1.30
N ILE A 93 -7.23 -0.09 -2.20
CA ILE A 93 -7.48 0.21 -3.62
C ILE A 93 -6.74 -0.81 -4.47
N LYS A 94 -7.42 -1.33 -5.50
CA LYS A 94 -6.78 -2.03 -6.61
C LYS A 94 -6.75 -1.10 -7.82
N VAL A 95 -5.56 -0.64 -8.20
CA VAL A 95 -5.38 0.23 -9.37
C VAL A 95 -5.48 -0.55 -10.68
N LYS A 96 -5.77 0.15 -11.79
CA LYS A 96 -5.81 -0.42 -13.15
C LYS A 96 -4.43 -0.46 -13.82
N SER A 97 -3.49 0.32 -13.30
CA SER A 97 -2.14 0.45 -13.84
C SER A 97 -1.17 1.00 -12.80
N ASP A 98 0.12 0.68 -12.96
CA ASP A 98 1.19 1.15 -12.07
C ASP A 98 1.30 2.68 -12.01
N ASP A 99 0.92 3.38 -13.08
CA ASP A 99 0.95 4.85 -13.14
C ASP A 99 0.00 5.51 -12.12
N GLN A 100 -1.06 4.82 -11.72
CA GLN A 100 -2.01 5.30 -10.71
C GLN A 100 -1.50 5.10 -9.28
N VAL A 101 -0.44 4.32 -9.06
CA VAL A 101 0.09 4.08 -7.71
C VAL A 101 0.55 5.39 -7.08
N GLN A 102 1.26 6.22 -7.84
CA GLN A 102 1.76 7.51 -7.35
C GLN A 102 0.62 8.45 -6.97
N GLU A 103 -0.42 8.55 -7.81
CA GLU A 103 -1.61 9.37 -7.54
C GLU A 103 -2.26 9.00 -6.20
N VAL A 104 -2.46 7.70 -5.97
CA VAL A 104 -3.07 7.21 -4.74
C VAL A 104 -2.15 7.45 -3.53
N THR A 105 -0.85 7.16 -3.65
CA THR A 105 0.11 7.39 -2.56
C THR A 105 0.22 8.86 -2.18
N ASP A 106 0.19 9.78 -3.16
CA ASP A 106 0.20 11.22 -2.89
C ASP A 106 -1.07 11.66 -2.14
N ALA A 107 -2.24 11.19 -2.57
CA ALA A 107 -3.50 11.45 -1.89
C ALA A 107 -3.55 10.91 -0.45
N LEU A 108 -2.93 9.74 -0.20
CA LEU A 108 -2.78 9.18 1.14
C LEU A 108 -1.91 10.06 2.03
N ASN A 109 -0.79 10.56 1.51
CA ASN A 109 0.12 11.42 2.27
C ASN A 109 -0.53 12.78 2.57
N GLU A 110 -1.19 13.40 1.59
CA GLU A 110 -1.94 14.65 1.80
C GLU A 110 -3.04 14.48 2.85
N ARG A 111 -3.74 13.33 2.84
CA ARG A 111 -4.71 12.97 3.86
C ARG A 111 -4.09 12.89 5.26
N ILE A 112 -2.96 12.20 5.39
CA ILE A 112 -2.26 12.08 6.69
C ILE A 112 -1.82 13.46 7.19
N GLU A 113 -1.21 14.28 6.34
CA GLU A 113 -0.74 15.62 6.71
C GLU A 113 -1.90 16.51 7.17
N THR A 114 -2.96 16.60 6.37
CA THR A 114 -4.16 17.39 6.71
C THR A 114 -4.79 16.94 8.03
N ARG A 115 -4.80 15.62 8.27
CA ARG A 115 -5.33 15.06 9.51
C ARG A 115 -4.38 15.35 10.67
N LEU A 116 -3.07 15.21 10.50
CA LEU A 116 -2.09 15.46 11.55
C LEU A 116 -2.21 16.91 12.06
N ASP A 117 -2.29 17.88 11.14
CA ASP A 117 -2.52 19.30 11.45
C ASP A 117 -3.80 19.52 12.27
N ALA A 118 -4.86 18.73 12.01
CA ALA A 118 -6.13 18.84 12.71
C ALA A 118 -6.10 18.25 14.13
N PHE A 119 -5.23 17.26 14.40
CA PHE A 119 -5.10 16.61 15.71
C PHE A 119 -3.93 17.12 16.55
N GLU A 120 -2.98 17.80 15.92
CA GLU A 120 -1.80 18.34 16.60
C GLU A 120 -2.22 19.27 17.74
N GLY A 121 -1.74 18.96 18.96
CA GLY A 121 -2.06 19.72 20.17
C GLY A 121 -3.49 19.54 20.72
N TYR A 122 -4.39 18.84 20.01
CA TYR A 122 -5.77 18.59 20.45
C TYR A 122 -6.00 17.15 20.92
N ALA A 123 -5.62 16.15 20.11
CA ALA A 123 -5.74 14.73 20.48
C ALA A 123 -4.43 13.99 20.14
N PRO A 124 -3.44 13.99 21.06
CA PRO A 124 -2.12 13.43 20.79
C PRO A 124 -2.14 11.92 20.50
N GLU A 125 -3.12 11.18 21.03
CA GLU A 125 -3.26 9.75 20.74
C GLU A 125 -3.66 9.50 19.28
N GLU A 126 -4.55 10.32 18.72
CA GLU A 126 -4.99 10.21 17.32
C GLU A 126 -3.88 10.69 16.36
N ALA A 127 -3.18 11.77 16.71
CA ALA A 127 -1.99 12.21 15.97
C ALA A 127 -0.93 11.10 15.91
N LYS A 128 -0.69 10.39 17.02
CA LYS A 128 0.23 9.25 17.05
C LYS A 128 -0.22 8.10 16.16
N LYS A 129 -1.53 7.80 16.05
CA LYS A 129 -2.03 6.79 15.10
C LYS A 129 -1.71 7.18 13.66
N LEU A 130 -1.86 8.46 13.31
CA LEU A 130 -1.56 8.99 11.99
C LEU A 130 -0.05 8.94 11.66
N GLU A 131 0.81 9.28 12.62
CA GLU A 131 2.27 9.16 12.47
C GLU A 131 2.71 7.71 12.24
N ASN A 132 1.98 6.74 12.81
CA ASN A 132 2.22 5.31 12.68
C ASN A 132 1.30 4.66 11.63
N ALA A 133 0.76 5.45 10.70
CA ALA A 133 -0.07 4.93 9.63
C ALA A 133 0.68 3.84 8.85
N ASN A 134 0.02 2.70 8.63
CA ASN A 134 0.58 1.62 7.85
C ASN A 134 0.17 1.78 6.38
N GLN A 135 1.16 1.94 5.51
CA GLN A 135 0.99 1.90 4.06
C GLN A 135 1.74 0.70 3.46
N SER A 136 1.15 0.06 2.46
CA SER A 136 1.77 -1.07 1.73
C SER A 136 1.31 -1.09 0.29
N VAL A 137 2.26 -1.22 -0.64
CA VAL A 137 1.99 -1.40 -2.07
C VAL A 137 2.45 -2.80 -2.48
N ARG A 138 1.56 -3.57 -3.08
CA ARG A 138 1.77 -4.97 -3.47
C ARG A 138 1.17 -5.23 -4.86
N GLY A 139 2.00 -5.09 -5.90
CA GLY A 139 1.51 -5.10 -7.27
C GLY A 139 0.49 -3.98 -7.48
N GLU A 140 -0.67 -4.32 -8.00
CA GLU A 140 -1.78 -3.39 -8.25
C GLU A 140 -2.57 -3.01 -6.98
N PHE A 141 -2.24 -3.56 -5.82
CA PHE A 141 -2.95 -3.27 -4.57
C PHE A 141 -2.20 -2.26 -3.71
N ILE A 142 -2.95 -1.29 -3.20
CA ILE A 142 -2.48 -0.26 -2.27
C ILE A 142 -3.34 -0.34 -1.01
N PHE A 143 -2.68 -0.53 0.11
CA PHE A 143 -3.29 -0.62 1.43
C PHE A 143 -2.83 0.53 2.31
N PHE A 144 -3.77 1.11 3.05
CA PHE A 144 -3.55 2.16 4.03
C PHE A 144 -4.41 1.89 5.27
N ALA A 145 -3.84 2.03 6.46
CA ALA A 145 -4.58 1.97 7.70
C ALA A 145 -4.00 2.92 8.75
N VAL A 146 -4.89 3.65 9.40
CA VAL A 146 -4.66 4.41 10.63
C VAL A 146 -5.54 3.76 11.68
N SER A 147 -4.93 3.11 12.67
CA SER A 147 -5.63 2.46 13.78
C SER A 147 -4.60 1.96 14.79
N SER A 148 -5.02 1.76 16.03
CA SER A 148 -4.25 0.98 16.99
C SER A 148 -4.02 -0.47 16.52
N GLN A 149 -4.87 -0.98 15.62
CA GLN A 149 -4.81 -2.33 15.04
C GLN A 149 -4.28 -2.33 13.60
N ALA A 150 -3.64 -1.24 13.15
CA ALA A 150 -3.21 -1.10 11.75
C ALA A 150 -2.25 -2.19 11.28
N GLU A 151 -1.40 -2.72 12.16
CA GLU A 151 -0.51 -3.85 11.85
C GLU A 151 -1.28 -5.15 11.60
N ASP A 152 -2.34 -5.43 12.36
CA ASP A 152 -3.17 -6.62 12.19
C ASP A 152 -3.96 -6.56 10.87
N TYR A 153 -4.50 -5.39 10.54
CA TYR A 153 -5.19 -5.16 9.27
C TYR A 153 -4.22 -5.31 8.09
N ARG A 154 -3.01 -4.76 8.21
CA ARG A 154 -1.95 -4.95 7.22
C ARG A 154 -1.56 -6.42 7.09
N ALA A 155 -1.44 -7.15 8.19
CA ALA A 155 -1.10 -8.56 8.15
C ALA A 155 -2.20 -9.41 7.50
N ALA A 156 -3.47 -9.03 7.63
CA ALA A 156 -4.58 -9.66 6.91
C ALA A 156 -4.50 -9.38 5.40
N PHE A 157 -4.17 -8.14 5.02
CA PHE A 157 -3.89 -7.77 3.63
C PHE A 157 -2.70 -8.55 3.05
N ASP A 158 -1.52 -8.51 3.70
CA ASP A 158 -0.30 -9.17 3.21
C ASP A 158 -0.49 -10.70 3.09
N ARG A 159 -1.35 -11.33 3.92
CA ARG A 159 -1.67 -12.77 3.84
C ARG A 159 -2.67 -13.14 2.74
N SER A 160 -3.45 -12.17 2.27
CA SER A 160 -4.49 -12.39 1.26
C SER A 160 -3.98 -12.38 -0.18
N LEU A 161 -2.76 -11.87 -0.38
CA LEU A 161 -2.11 -11.70 -1.68
C LEU A 161 -1.38 -12.96 -2.17
#